data_AF-A0AA39UTC4-F1
#
_entry.id   AF-A0AA39UTC4-F1
#
_cell.length_a   1.000
_cell.length_b   1.000
_cell.length_c   1.000
_cell.angle_alpha   90.00
_cell.angle_beta   90.00
_cell.angle_gamma   90.00
#
_symmetry.space_group_name_H-M   'P 1'
#
loop_
_entity.id
_entity.type
_entity.pdbx_description
1 polymer ?
#
loop_
_entity_poly.entity_id
_entity_poly.type
_entity_poly.pdbx_seq_one_letter_code
_entity_poly.pdbx_strand_id
1 'polypeptide(L)'
;MALCPGYHQVTQFGPDGGYEEEEEITYIALELGNVEPSFIPNCDSYHLVGLDTGTPFLQLTGTVLEGRHEVLLGTELLFSESTRQRICFREVRLEEKGKAKAKADACQLVLDRITGKLAPLRRRHRTRKMEVVPEDY
;
A
#
# COMPACT_ATOMS: atom_id res chain seq x y z
N MET A 1 39.97 44.98 3.27
CA MET A 1 39.20 43.75 3.55
C MET A 1 39.36 42.86 2.34
N ALA A 2 39.99 41.69 2.50
CA ALA A 2 40.16 40.73 1.42
C ALA A 2 39.18 39.57 1.66
N LEU A 3 38.48 39.15 0.62
CA LEU A 3 37.61 37.97 0.68
C LEU A 3 38.45 36.70 0.84
N CYS A 4 37.82 35.65 1.39
CA CYS A 4 38.42 34.32 1.44
C CYS A 4 38.86 33.88 0.02
N PRO A 5 39.99 33.17 -0.13
CA PRO A 5 40.43 32.65 -1.43
C PRO A 5 39.30 31.90 -2.15
N GLY A 6 39.05 32.24 -3.42
CA GLY A 6 37.99 31.63 -4.24
C GLY A 6 36.69 32.43 -4.31
N TYR A 7 36.52 33.49 -3.51
CA TYR A 7 35.34 34.34 -3.53
C TYR A 7 35.64 35.69 -4.16
N HIS A 8 34.78 36.13 -5.07
CA HIS A 8 34.86 37.45 -5.71
C HIS A 8 33.59 38.25 -5.39
N GLN A 9 33.77 39.52 -5.04
CA GLN A 9 32.65 40.41 -4.76
C GLN A 9 31.98 40.80 -6.07
N VAL A 10 30.66 40.61 -6.15
CA VAL A 10 29.85 41.08 -7.28
C VAL A 10 29.01 42.27 -6.83
N THR A 11 28.90 43.28 -7.69
CA THR A 11 28.13 44.52 -7.43
C THR A 11 26.68 44.42 -7.89
N GLN A 12 26.36 43.43 -8.72
CA GLN A 12 25.01 43.13 -9.19
C GLN A 12 24.93 41.66 -9.60
N PHE A 13 23.80 41.01 -9.31
CA PHE A 13 23.50 39.67 -9.82
C PHE A 13 23.16 39.74 -11.32
N GLY A 14 23.49 38.68 -12.07
CA GLY A 14 23.08 38.55 -13.47
C GLY A 14 21.56 38.42 -13.62
N PRO A 15 21.01 38.50 -14.84
CA PRO A 15 19.59 38.29 -15.07
C PRO A 15 19.17 36.89 -14.60
N ASP A 16 18.09 36.79 -13.81
CA ASP A 16 17.53 35.56 -13.21
C ASP A 16 17.04 34.50 -14.22
N GLY A 17 17.26 34.69 -15.52
CA GLY A 17 16.67 33.90 -16.60
C GLY A 17 17.26 32.51 -16.85
N GLY A 18 17.95 31.92 -15.87
CA GLY A 18 18.58 30.59 -15.98
C GLY A 18 18.37 29.69 -14.78
N TYR A 19 17.58 30.11 -13.79
CA TYR A 19 17.13 29.23 -12.71
C TYR A 19 15.85 28.56 -13.19
N GLU A 20 15.94 27.29 -13.59
CA GLU A 20 14.77 26.44 -13.77
C GLU A 20 14.01 26.43 -12.43
N GLU A 21 12.76 26.92 -12.40
CA GLU A 21 11.85 26.83 -11.26
C GLU A 21 11.35 25.38 -11.09
N GLU A 22 12.28 24.42 -10.98
CA GLU A 22 11.96 23.03 -10.71
C GLU A 22 11.70 22.87 -9.20
N GLU A 23 10.43 22.97 -8.81
CA GLU A 23 10.00 22.59 -7.46
C GLU A 23 10.19 21.08 -7.27
N GLU A 24 11.19 20.68 -6.48
CA GLU A 24 11.42 19.29 -6.11
C GLU A 24 10.51 18.88 -4.93
N ILE A 25 9.53 18.02 -5.20
CA ILE A 25 8.64 17.46 -4.17
C ILE A 25 9.21 16.12 -3.69
N THR A 26 9.50 16.03 -2.40
CA THR A 26 9.91 14.78 -1.75
C THR A 26 8.81 14.26 -0.84
N TYR A 27 8.51 12.96 -0.94
CA TYR A 27 7.59 12.27 -0.02
C TYR A 27 8.39 11.55 1.06
N ILE A 28 7.94 11.67 2.31
CA ILE A 28 8.51 10.96 3.46
C ILE A 28 7.41 10.13 4.13
N ALA A 29 7.76 8.92 4.56
CA ALA A 29 6.91 8.11 5.42
C ALA A 29 7.22 8.41 6.88
N LEU A 30 6.17 8.58 7.69
CA LEU A 30 6.27 8.82 9.13
C LEU A 30 5.79 7.58 9.88
N GLU A 31 6.72 6.91 10.56
CA GLU A 31 6.40 5.81 11.46
C GLU A 31 6.07 6.35 12.86
N LEU A 32 4.79 6.27 13.26
CA LEU A 32 4.30 6.85 14.52
C LEU A 32 4.35 5.89 15.71
N GLY A 33 4.93 4.70 15.54
CA GLY A 33 5.05 3.69 16.59
C GLY A 33 3.68 3.27 17.17
N ASN A 34 3.55 3.27 18.50
CA ASN A 34 2.37 2.78 19.22
C ASN A 34 1.25 3.83 19.38
N VAL A 35 1.09 4.72 18.39
CA VAL A 35 -0.08 5.62 18.34
C VAL A 35 -1.33 4.80 18.04
N GLU A 36 -2.39 5.05 18.80
CA GLU A 36 -3.66 4.36 18.64
C GLU A 36 -4.24 4.65 17.25
N PRO A 37 -4.59 3.63 16.44
CA PRO A 37 -4.96 3.84 15.03
C PRO A 37 -6.15 4.78 14.81
N SER A 38 -7.11 4.84 15.75
CA SER A 38 -8.24 5.76 15.66
C SER A 38 -7.87 7.21 15.95
N PHE A 39 -6.68 7.49 16.49
CA PHE A 39 -6.21 8.84 16.79
C PHE A 39 -5.93 9.65 15.53
N ILE A 40 -5.28 9.05 14.52
CA ILE A 40 -4.83 9.76 13.31
C ILE A 40 -6.00 10.32 12.48
N PRO A 41 -7.07 9.56 12.19
CA PRO A 41 -8.23 10.09 11.44
C PRO A 41 -8.97 11.22 12.16
N ASN A 42 -8.80 11.35 13.48
CA ASN A 42 -9.44 12.38 14.31
C ASN A 42 -8.53 13.60 14.54
N CYS A 43 -7.34 13.65 13.93
CA CYS A 43 -6.45 14.79 13.99
C CYS A 43 -6.73 15.75 12.84
N ASP A 44 -7.33 16.90 13.15
CA ASP A 44 -7.65 17.93 12.15
C ASP A 44 -6.45 18.85 11.82
N SER A 45 -5.35 18.72 12.57
CA SER A 45 -4.14 19.53 12.39
C SER A 45 -2.89 18.79 12.85
N TYR A 46 -1.77 19.15 12.23
CA TYR A 46 -0.43 18.72 12.65
C TYR A 46 0.56 19.87 12.55
N HIS A 47 1.60 19.84 13.37
CA HIS A 47 2.76 20.71 13.25
C HIS A 47 4.02 19.86 13.18
N LEU A 48 4.80 20.05 12.13
CA LEU A 48 6.06 19.35 11.91
C LEU A 48 7.17 20.40 11.83
N VAL A 49 8.18 20.26 12.69
CA VAL A 49 9.30 21.20 12.78
C VAL A 49 10.63 20.46 12.81
N GLY A 50 11.69 21.11 12.34
CA GLY A 50 13.05 20.61 12.42
C GLY A 50 13.36 19.44 11.49
N LEU A 51 12.70 19.35 10.33
CA LEU A 51 13.02 18.35 9.29
C LEU A 51 14.43 18.49 8.72
N ASP A 52 15.03 19.66 8.87
CA ASP A 52 16.42 20.00 8.54
C ASP A 52 17.41 19.61 9.65
N THR A 53 16.92 19.14 10.79
CA THR A 53 17.72 18.76 11.95
C THR A 53 17.77 17.25 12.11
N GLY A 54 18.73 16.74 12.90
CA GLY A 54 18.78 15.30 13.21
C GLY A 54 17.61 14.79 14.06
N THR A 55 16.81 15.68 14.65
CA THR A 55 15.76 15.40 15.63
C THR A 55 14.50 16.22 15.32
N PRO A 56 13.68 15.83 14.33
CA PRO A 56 12.43 16.51 14.03
C PRO A 56 11.39 16.29 15.14
N PHE A 57 10.41 17.18 15.25
CA PHE A 57 9.28 17.04 16.16
C PHE A 57 7.95 17.11 15.43
N LEU A 58 7.04 16.19 15.73
CA LEU A 58 5.69 16.15 15.22
C LEU A 58 4.68 16.35 16.36
N GLN A 59 3.80 17.33 16.24
CA GLN A 59 2.69 17.55 17.14
C GLN A 59 1.36 17.16 16.46
N LEU A 60 0.56 16.32 17.15
CA LEU A 60 -0.77 15.89 16.73
C LEU A 60 -1.78 16.16 17.85
N THR A 61 -2.71 17.11 17.67
CA THR A 61 -3.85 17.47 18.57
C THR A 61 -3.50 17.84 20.03
N GLY A 62 -2.29 17.57 20.50
CA GLY A 62 -1.85 17.72 21.90
C GLY A 62 -0.69 16.79 22.29
N THR A 63 -0.42 15.75 21.50
CA THR A 63 0.74 14.86 21.67
C THR A 63 1.92 15.38 20.87
N VAL A 64 3.10 15.44 21.49
CA VAL A 64 4.37 15.77 20.83
C VAL A 64 5.22 14.51 20.72
N LEU A 65 5.68 14.21 19.52
CA LEU A 65 6.52 13.07 19.17
C LEU A 65 7.88 13.60 18.73
N GLU A 66 8.93 13.08 19.37
CA GLU A 66 10.30 13.27 18.91
C GLU A 66 10.60 12.22 17.84
N GLY A 67 11.09 12.68 16.69
CA GLY A 67 11.43 11.85 15.56
C GLY A 67 12.95 11.71 15.38
N ARG A 68 13.31 10.79 14.48
CA ARG A 68 14.67 10.63 13.96
C ARG A 68 14.58 10.26 12.48
N HIS A 69 15.58 10.65 11.71
CA HIS A 69 15.66 10.25 10.30
C HIS A 69 16.19 8.82 10.20
N GLU A 70 15.48 7.97 9.44
CA GLU A 70 15.93 6.62 9.09
C GLU A 70 15.86 6.41 7.58
N VAL A 71 16.90 5.78 7.03
CA VAL A 71 16.94 5.34 5.63
C VAL A 71 16.61 3.86 5.59
N LEU A 72 15.50 3.51 4.95
CA LEU A 72 15.04 2.12 4.84
C LEU A 72 15.79 1.37 3.74
N LEU A 73 15.99 0.06 3.94
CA LEU A 73 16.46 -0.84 2.89
C LEU A 73 15.31 -1.23 1.97
N GLY A 74 15.45 -0.96 0.68
CA GLY A 74 14.47 -1.36 -0.34
C GLY A 74 13.71 -0.19 -0.93
N THR A 75 12.46 -0.43 -1.34
CA THR A 75 11.61 0.57 -2.00
C THR A 75 10.23 0.53 -1.39
N GLU A 76 9.73 1.68 -0.97
CA GLU A 76 8.36 1.85 -0.53
C GLU A 76 7.45 2.13 -1.74
N LEU A 77 6.26 1.51 -1.78
CA LEU A 77 5.28 1.71 -2.84
C LEU A 77 4.04 2.37 -2.27
N LEU A 78 3.78 3.61 -2.69
CA LEU A 78 2.56 4.34 -2.34
C LEU A 78 1.50 4.12 -3.42
N PHE A 79 0.32 3.64 -3.02
CA PHE A 79 -0.84 3.50 -3.89
C PHE A 79 -1.84 4.64 -3.59
N SER A 80 -1.91 5.63 -4.48
CA SER A 80 -2.94 6.67 -4.41
C SER A 80 -4.22 6.21 -5.10
N GLU A 81 -5.39 6.59 -4.58
CA GLU A 81 -6.66 6.34 -5.27
C GLU A 81 -6.73 7.13 -6.58
N SER A 82 -6.43 6.49 -7.70
CA SER A 82 -6.87 6.99 -9.01
C SER A 82 -8.38 6.76 -9.10
N THR A 83 -9.18 7.82 -9.17
CA THR A 83 -10.66 7.73 -9.33
C THR A 83 -11.11 6.94 -10.57
N ARG A 84 -10.21 6.46 -11.42
CA ARG A 84 -10.50 5.65 -12.61
C ARG A 84 -9.34 4.72 -12.99
N GLN A 85 -9.29 3.50 -12.47
CA GLN A 85 -8.71 2.36 -13.22
C GLN A 85 -9.01 1.02 -12.56
N ARG A 86 -9.69 0.15 -13.31
CA ARG A 86 -9.95 -1.24 -12.95
C ARG A 86 -8.65 -2.02 -13.16
N ILE A 87 -8.10 -2.56 -12.08
CA ILE A 87 -7.01 -3.54 -12.18
C ILE A 87 -7.63 -4.83 -12.75
N CYS A 88 -7.43 -5.07 -14.05
CA CYS A 88 -7.75 -6.34 -14.68
C CYS A 88 -6.46 -7.13 -14.85
N PHE A 89 -6.28 -8.16 -14.02
CA PHE A 89 -5.21 -9.12 -14.22
C PHE A 89 -5.46 -9.92 -15.50
N ARG A 90 -4.45 -10.05 -16.35
CA ARG A 90 -4.48 -10.96 -17.50
C ARG A 90 -4.47 -12.39 -16.97
N GLU A 91 -5.42 -13.22 -17.43
CA GLU A 91 -5.53 -14.62 -17.02
C GLU A 91 -4.17 -15.33 -17.18
N VAL A 92 -3.55 -15.69 -16.05
CA VAL A 92 -2.33 -16.51 -16.06
C VAL A 92 -2.76 -17.94 -16.33
N ARG A 93 -2.40 -18.44 -17.52
CA ARG A 93 -2.57 -19.86 -17.86
C ARG A 93 -1.29 -20.60 -17.52
N LEU A 94 -1.39 -21.49 -16.55
CA LEU A 94 -0.31 -22.39 -16.18
C LEU A 94 -0.24 -23.52 -17.22
N GLU A 95 0.97 -23.79 -17.73
CA GLU A 95 1.22 -25.00 -18.52
C GLU A 95 1.88 -26.08 -17.67
N GLU A 96 1.52 -27.32 -17.94
CA GLU A 96 1.93 -28.49 -17.16
C GLU A 96 3.43 -28.76 -17.26
N LYS A 97 4.04 -29.13 -16.14
CA LYS A 97 5.40 -29.64 -16.10
C LYS A 97 5.42 -31.14 -16.38
N GLY A 98 5.73 -31.50 -17.63
CA GLY A 98 6.05 -32.88 -18.04
C GLY A 98 4.94 -33.55 -18.84
N LYS A 99 5.28 -34.10 -20.00
CA LYS A 99 4.32 -34.76 -20.91
C LYS A 99 3.72 -36.02 -20.25
N ALA A 100 2.40 -36.04 -20.08
CA ALA A 100 1.62 -37.28 -20.11
C ALA A 100 0.36 -37.05 -20.96
N LYS A 101 0.24 -37.79 -22.07
CA LYS A 101 -0.97 -37.80 -22.89
C LYS A 101 -2.07 -38.61 -22.18
N ALA A 102 -3.25 -37.98 -22.12
CA ALA A 102 -4.61 -38.53 -22.11
C ALA A 102 -5.07 -39.45 -20.95
N LYS A 103 -5.97 -38.93 -20.12
CA LYS A 103 -7.41 -39.27 -20.18
C LYS A 103 -8.23 -38.30 -19.31
N ALA A 104 -9.43 -38.00 -19.81
CA ALA A 104 -10.44 -37.19 -19.13
C ALA A 104 -10.93 -37.83 -17.82
N ASP A 105 -11.60 -36.99 -17.02
CA ASP A 105 -12.27 -37.23 -15.73
C ASP A 105 -11.39 -37.17 -14.48
N ALA A 106 -11.49 -36.05 -13.74
CA ALA A 106 -11.71 -36.07 -12.30
C ALA A 106 -11.89 -34.65 -11.71
N CYS A 107 -13.04 -34.48 -11.04
CA CYS A 107 -13.19 -33.79 -9.75
C CYS A 107 -12.43 -32.48 -9.53
N GLN A 108 -13.17 -31.37 -9.62
CA GLN A 108 -12.77 -30.04 -9.17
C GLN A 108 -12.47 -30.04 -7.66
N LEU A 109 -11.24 -30.37 -7.28
CA LEU A 109 -10.72 -30.10 -5.96
C LEU A 109 -10.38 -28.61 -5.88
N VAL A 110 -11.29 -27.82 -5.31
CA VAL A 110 -11.06 -26.40 -5.03
C VAL A 110 -10.06 -26.32 -3.87
N LEU A 111 -8.81 -25.99 -4.20
CA LEU A 111 -7.82 -25.59 -3.22
C LEU A 111 -8.19 -24.20 -2.69
N ASP A 112 -8.07 -24.00 -1.38
CA ASP A 112 -8.16 -22.69 -0.76
C ASP A 112 -6.98 -21.83 -1.22
N ARG A 113 -7.27 -20.67 -1.82
CA ARG A 113 -6.27 -19.77 -2.44
C ARG A 113 -5.36 -19.09 -1.42
N ILE A 114 -5.72 -19.08 -0.13
CA ILE A 114 -4.91 -18.46 0.93
C ILE A 114 -3.97 -19.48 1.56
N THR A 115 -4.43 -20.73 1.76
CA THR A 115 -3.71 -21.74 2.54
C THR A 115 -3.09 -22.86 1.71
N GLY A 116 -3.47 -23.00 0.44
CA GLY A 116 -2.99 -24.06 -0.46
C GLY A 116 -3.47 -25.47 -0.09
N LYS A 117 -4.41 -25.61 0.86
CA LYS A 117 -4.97 -26.90 1.30
C LYS A 117 -6.33 -27.16 0.64
N LEU A 118 -6.71 -28.44 0.58
CA LEU A 118 -7.98 -28.87 -0.01
C LEU A 118 -9.17 -28.40 0.84
N ALA A 119 -10.16 -27.76 0.21
CA ALA A 119 -11.36 -27.30 0.90
C ALA A 119 -12.20 -28.49 1.41
N PRO A 120 -12.74 -28.44 2.65
CA PRO A 120 -13.60 -29.50 3.18
C PRO A 120 -14.87 -29.69 2.34
N LEU A 121 -15.26 -30.94 2.09
CA LEU A 121 -16.45 -31.27 1.30
C LEU A 121 -17.74 -30.81 1.98
N ARG A 122 -18.63 -30.19 1.21
CA ARG A 122 -19.97 -29.78 1.67
C ARG A 122 -20.81 -31.01 2.05
N ARG A 123 -21.26 -31.05 3.30
CA ARG A 123 -22.17 -32.09 3.82
C ARG A 123 -23.51 -32.01 3.07
N ARG A 124 -23.91 -33.11 2.39
CA ARG A 124 -25.20 -33.18 1.68
C ARG A 124 -26.37 -33.13 2.67
N HIS A 125 -27.28 -32.19 2.49
CA HIS A 125 -28.57 -32.17 3.19
C HIS A 125 -29.48 -33.28 2.64
N ARG A 126 -29.99 -34.13 3.53
CA ARG A 126 -30.94 -35.21 3.22
C ARG A 126 -32.32 -34.61 3.01
N THR A 127 -32.87 -34.70 1.80
CA THR A 127 -34.28 -34.35 1.54
C THR A 127 -35.19 -35.44 2.08
N ARG A 128 -36.15 -35.07 2.93
CA ARG A 128 -37.27 -35.93 3.35
C ARG A 128 -38.30 -35.96 2.22
N LYS A 129 -38.70 -37.16 1.77
CA LYS A 129 -39.89 -37.32 0.92
C LYS A 129 -41.13 -37.04 1.77
N MET A 130 -42.03 -36.20 1.27
CA MET A 130 -43.36 -35.98 1.83
C MET A 130 -44.32 -36.81 0.98
N GLU A 131 -44.94 -37.84 1.55
CA GLU A 131 -45.99 -38.59 0.89
C GLU A 131 -47.29 -37.78 0.97
N VAL A 132 -47.89 -37.51 -0.19
CA VAL A 132 -49.20 -36.85 -0.30
C VAL A 132 -50.23 -37.98 -0.36
N VAL A 133 -51.09 -38.05 0.65
CA VAL A 133 -52.28 -38.91 0.68
C VAL A 133 -53.40 -38.18 -0.05
N PRO A 134 -54.10 -38.77 -1.03
CA PRO A 134 -55.28 -38.16 -1.64
C PRO A 134 -56.48 -38.29 -0.69
N GLU A 135 -57.22 -37.20 -0.47
CA GLU A 135 -58.58 -37.28 0.08
C GLU A 135 -59.56 -37.54 -1.08
N ASP A 136 -60.34 -38.61 -0.96
CA ASP A 136 -61.49 -38.88 -1.81
C ASP A 136 -62.68 -38.00 -1.36
N TYR A 137 -63.41 -37.50 -2.37
CA TYR A 137 -64.55 -36.55 -2.28
C TYR A 137 -65.74 -37.02 -1.44
#